data_AF-A0A7Y7Q848-F1
#
_entry.id   AF-A0A7Y7Q848-F1
#
_cell.length_a   1.000
_cell.length_b   1.000
_cell.length_c   1.000
_cell.angle_alpha   90.00
_cell.angle_beta   90.00
_cell.angle_gamma   90.00
#
_symmetry.space_group_name_H-M   'P 1'
#
loop_
_entity.id
_entity.type
_entity.pdbx_description
1 polymer ?
#
loop_
_entity_poly.entity_id
_entity_poly.type
_entity_poly.pdbx_seq_one_letter_code
_entity_poly.pdbx_strand_id
1 'polypeptide(L)'
;MSNVKNYIEASTGIRQEMLNEITVLPMTDCICHISESIVKPNQCYDNTLKILQRMLRVTTQTVKYVLGMCVCNGVFPIEHAWLKVGDTYYDPTLEIVVGQTDDNDYFSVMEFDLEEAIDAMESVADYMGGDYYPPMFDAMRYSHLYKHVYLSRREQMNMFKGQSISL
;
A
#
# COMPACT_ATOMS: atom_id res chain seq x y z
N MET A 1 -14.85 -10.58 -7.45
CA MET A 1 -13.43 -10.68 -7.04
C MET A 1 -12.47 -10.64 -8.23
N SER A 2 -12.55 -11.52 -9.25
CA SER A 2 -11.65 -11.42 -10.43
C SER A 2 -11.76 -10.07 -11.17
N ASN A 3 -12.96 -9.49 -11.25
CA ASN A 3 -13.17 -8.20 -11.92
C ASN A 3 -12.44 -7.02 -11.25
N VAL A 4 -12.29 -7.02 -9.92
CA VAL A 4 -11.60 -5.94 -9.20
C VAL A 4 -10.10 -6.03 -9.43
N LYS A 5 -9.50 -7.23 -9.33
CA LYS A 5 -8.08 -7.42 -9.63
C LYS A 5 -7.74 -7.09 -11.09
N ASN A 6 -8.61 -7.50 -12.03
CA ASN A 6 -8.50 -7.11 -13.44
C ASN A 6 -8.52 -5.59 -13.61
N TYR A 7 -9.43 -4.90 -12.93
CA TYR A 7 -9.53 -3.44 -12.99
C TYR A 7 -8.29 -2.77 -12.41
N ILE A 8 -7.82 -3.23 -11.24
CA ILE A 8 -6.58 -2.73 -10.61
C ILE A 8 -5.40 -2.88 -11.57
N GLU A 9 -5.19 -4.07 -12.14
CA GLU A 9 -4.08 -4.30 -13.08
C GLU A 9 -4.18 -3.38 -14.30
N ALA A 10 -5.37 -3.22 -14.86
CA ALA A 10 -5.58 -2.33 -16.01
C ALA A 10 -5.33 -0.85 -15.66
N SER A 11 -5.69 -0.40 -14.46
CA SER A 11 -5.58 1.00 -14.05
C SER A 11 -4.20 1.39 -13.50
N THR A 12 -3.54 0.49 -12.76
CA THR A 12 -2.27 0.78 -12.06
C THR A 12 -1.08 0.06 -12.68
N GLY A 13 -1.32 -0.96 -13.52
CA GLY A 13 -0.29 -1.83 -14.04
C GLY A 13 0.28 -2.81 -13.01
N ILE A 14 -0.28 -2.91 -11.80
CA ILE A 14 0.14 -3.92 -10.81
C ILE A 14 -0.34 -5.30 -11.28
N ARG A 15 0.59 -6.25 -11.37
CA ARG A 15 0.29 -7.63 -11.78
C ARG A 15 -0.72 -8.27 -10.83
N GLN A 16 -1.72 -8.97 -11.36
CA GLN A 16 -2.77 -9.57 -10.53
C GLN A 16 -2.25 -10.59 -9.52
N GLU A 17 -1.22 -11.35 -9.88
CA GLU A 17 -0.57 -12.33 -9.00
C GLU A 17 0.10 -11.69 -7.78
N MET A 18 0.34 -10.38 -7.80
CA MET A 18 0.90 -9.63 -6.68
C MET A 18 -0.17 -9.09 -5.74
N LEU A 19 -1.46 -9.16 -6.09
CA LEU A 19 -2.57 -8.68 -5.27
C LEU A 19 -3.02 -9.78 -4.29
N ASN A 20 -2.60 -9.67 -3.04
CA ASN A 20 -3.00 -10.57 -1.96
C ASN A 20 -4.17 -9.97 -1.20
N GLU A 21 -5.32 -10.63 -1.24
CA GLU A 21 -6.49 -10.17 -0.48
C GLU A 21 -6.26 -10.36 1.01
N ILE A 22 -6.57 -9.34 1.80
CA ILE A 22 -6.33 -9.31 3.24
C ILE A 22 -7.53 -8.73 3.98
N THR A 23 -7.69 -9.13 5.23
CA THR A 23 -8.64 -8.50 6.16
C THR A 23 -7.91 -7.49 7.03
N VAL A 24 -8.38 -6.25 6.99
CA VAL A 24 -8.00 -5.22 7.96
C VAL A 24 -8.94 -5.30 9.15
N LEU A 25 -8.39 -5.30 10.37
CA LEU A 25 -9.16 -5.29 11.61
C LEU A 25 -9.12 -3.91 12.26
N PRO A 26 -10.10 -3.58 13.12
CA PRO A 26 -10.07 -2.37 13.92
C PRO A 26 -8.78 -2.25 14.74
N MET A 27 -8.28 -1.02 14.88
CA MET A 27 -7.08 -0.76 15.66
C MET A 27 -7.24 -1.20 17.11
N THR A 28 -6.18 -1.81 17.66
CA THR A 28 -6.06 -2.00 19.11
C THR A 28 -5.83 -0.66 19.80
N ASP A 29 -6.13 -0.56 21.12
CA ASP A 29 -5.91 0.64 21.92
C ASP A 29 -4.49 1.23 21.78
N CYS A 30 -3.49 0.35 21.69
CA CYS A 30 -2.09 0.76 21.51
C CYS A 30 -1.85 1.47 20.17
N ILE A 31 -2.35 0.87 19.08
CA ILE A 31 -2.21 1.44 17.73
C ILE A 31 -3.02 2.74 17.65
N CYS A 32 -4.23 2.75 18.21
CA CYS A 32 -5.11 3.92 18.22
C CYS A 32 -4.44 5.10 18.93
N HIS A 33 -3.93 4.88 20.15
CA HIS A 33 -3.24 5.90 20.94
C HIS A 33 -2.02 6.51 20.22
N ILE A 34 -1.21 5.68 19.57
CA ILE A 34 -0.07 6.16 18.77
C ILE A 34 -0.56 6.99 17.58
N SER A 35 -1.57 6.49 16.89
CA SER A 35 -2.03 7.01 15.61
C SER A 35 -2.75 8.36 15.76
N GLU A 36 -3.52 8.57 16.81
CA GLU A 36 -4.21 9.86 17.10
C GLU A 36 -3.26 11.06 17.12
N SER A 37 -2.01 10.84 17.54
CA SER A 37 -0.99 11.90 17.62
C SER A 37 -0.21 12.14 16.32
N ILE A 38 -0.36 11.25 15.34
CA ILE A 38 0.47 11.20 14.11
C ILE A 38 -0.36 11.46 12.86
N VAL A 39 -1.53 10.84 12.78
CA VAL A 39 -2.30 10.73 11.55
C VAL A 39 -2.75 12.10 11.07
N LYS A 40 -2.41 12.37 9.80
CA LYS A 40 -2.96 13.48 9.03
C LYS A 40 -3.75 12.95 7.83
N PRO A 41 -4.90 13.55 7.49
CA PRO A 41 -5.65 13.17 6.30
C PRO A 41 -4.78 13.23 5.04
N ASN A 42 -4.99 12.27 4.13
CA ASN A 42 -4.28 12.17 2.84
C ASN A 42 -2.75 12.02 2.94
N GLN A 43 -2.23 11.51 4.08
CA GLN A 43 -0.79 11.25 4.28
C GLN A 43 -0.52 9.80 4.65
N CYS A 44 -1.22 8.83 4.04
CA CYS A 44 -1.16 7.43 4.45
C CYS A 44 0.26 6.84 4.45
N TYR A 45 1.07 7.16 3.44
CA TYR A 45 2.47 6.72 3.36
C TYR A 45 3.31 7.24 4.53
N ASP A 46 3.24 8.55 4.80
CA ASP A 46 3.96 9.18 5.91
C ASP A 46 3.44 8.73 7.28
N ASN A 47 2.12 8.65 7.44
CA ASN A 47 1.48 8.20 8.67
C ASN A 47 1.95 6.80 9.02
N THR A 48 1.84 5.86 8.07
CA THR A 48 2.18 4.45 8.29
C THR A 48 3.66 4.28 8.58
N LEU A 49 4.57 4.99 7.89
CA LEU A 49 6.01 4.91 8.18
C LEU A 49 6.34 5.44 9.58
N LYS A 50 5.73 6.56 10.00
CA LYS A 50 5.91 7.13 11.35
C LYS A 50 5.34 6.19 12.41
N ILE A 51 4.17 5.59 12.17
CA ILE A 51 3.54 4.64 13.10
C ILE A 51 4.41 3.38 13.22
N LEU A 52 4.93 2.83 12.11
CA LEU A 52 5.88 1.72 12.12
C LEU A 52 7.06 2.02 13.06
N GLN A 53 7.72 3.16 12.90
CA GLN A 53 8.86 3.57 13.73
C GLN A 53 8.52 3.69 15.23
N ARG A 54 7.29 4.07 15.57
CA ARG A 54 6.83 4.15 16.96
C ARG A 54 6.47 2.78 17.52
N MET A 55 5.79 1.96 16.75
CA MET A 55 5.38 0.62 17.12
C MET A 55 6.59 -0.25 17.47
N LEU A 56 7.68 -0.18 16.68
CA LEU A 56 8.93 -0.90 16.95
C LEU A 56 9.56 -0.62 18.32
N ARG A 57 9.17 0.47 19.00
CA ARG A 57 9.67 0.81 20.34
C ARG A 57 8.80 0.26 21.48
N VAL A 58 7.59 -0.19 21.16
CA VAL A 58 6.57 -0.53 22.17
C VAL A 58 6.00 -1.96 22.02
N THR A 59 6.32 -2.65 20.93
CA THR A 59 5.92 -4.05 20.72
C THR A 59 7.13 -4.94 20.46
N THR A 60 7.00 -6.21 20.84
CA THR A 60 7.94 -7.29 20.47
C THR A 60 7.49 -8.07 19.25
N GLN A 61 6.29 -7.80 18.73
CA GLN A 61 5.78 -8.41 17.50
C GLN A 61 6.47 -7.79 16.28
N THR A 62 6.58 -8.57 15.20
CA THR A 62 7.00 -8.03 13.90
C THR A 62 6.02 -6.96 13.44
N VAL A 63 6.53 -5.82 13.00
CA VAL A 63 5.72 -4.73 12.46
C VAL A 63 6.18 -4.43 11.04
N LYS A 64 5.24 -4.34 10.12
CA LYS A 64 5.52 -4.03 8.71
C LYS A 64 4.72 -2.85 8.21
N TYR A 65 5.37 -2.06 7.36
CA TYR A 65 4.74 -1.15 6.43
C TYR A 65 4.16 -1.95 5.27
N VAL A 66 2.91 -1.70 4.89
CA VAL A 66 2.25 -2.39 3.78
C VAL A 66 1.86 -1.38 2.73
N LEU A 67 2.25 -1.63 1.48
CA LEU A 67 1.69 -0.98 0.29
C LEU A 67 0.68 -1.89 -0.36
N GLY A 68 -0.47 -1.33 -0.69
CA GLY A 68 -1.50 -2.07 -1.39
C GLY A 68 -2.61 -1.21 -1.96
N MET A 69 -3.66 -1.86 -2.39
CA MET A 69 -4.87 -1.23 -2.91
C MET A 69 -5.98 -1.35 -1.88
N CYS A 70 -6.68 -0.25 -1.63
CA CYS A 70 -7.93 -0.22 -0.86
C CYS A 70 -9.08 0.16 -1.79
N VAL A 71 -10.16 -0.61 -1.80
CA VAL A 71 -11.38 -0.30 -2.57
C VAL A 71 -12.42 0.22 -1.59
N CYS A 72 -12.51 1.53 -1.47
CA CYS A 72 -13.45 2.13 -0.53
C CYS A 72 -14.89 2.02 -1.03
N ASN A 73 -15.77 1.40 -0.23
CA ASN A 73 -17.19 1.21 -0.53
C ASN A 73 -17.47 0.61 -1.93
N GLY A 74 -16.58 -0.25 -2.44
CA GLY A 74 -16.74 -0.91 -3.74
C GLY A 74 -16.66 0.01 -4.96
N VAL A 75 -16.21 1.26 -4.82
CA VAL A 75 -16.26 2.25 -5.91
C VAL A 75 -14.95 2.32 -6.71
N PHE A 76 -13.86 2.75 -6.07
CA PHE A 76 -12.58 2.93 -6.77
C PHE A 76 -11.42 2.41 -5.91
N PRO A 77 -10.51 1.60 -6.50
CA PRO A 77 -9.27 1.25 -5.85
C PRO A 77 -8.39 2.49 -5.74
N ILE A 78 -7.91 2.76 -4.53
CA ILE A 78 -6.89 3.76 -4.25
C ILE A 78 -5.60 3.07 -3.85
N GLU A 79 -4.48 3.63 -4.29
CA GLU A 79 -3.17 3.27 -3.75
C GLU A 79 -3.10 3.73 -2.30
N HIS A 80 -2.68 2.85 -1.40
CA HIS A 80 -2.74 3.13 0.03
C HIS A 80 -1.64 2.42 0.80
N ALA A 81 -1.40 2.90 2.02
CA ALA A 81 -0.43 2.31 2.94
C ALA A 81 -1.01 2.14 4.33
N TRP A 82 -0.72 0.98 4.93
CA TRP A 82 -1.24 0.59 6.23
C TRP A 82 -0.25 -0.32 6.97
N LEU A 83 -0.60 -0.71 8.20
CA LEU A 83 0.30 -1.42 9.10
C LEU A 83 -0.06 -2.91 9.16
N LYS A 84 0.95 -3.75 9.33
CA LYS A 84 0.78 -5.14 9.79
C LYS A 84 1.53 -5.33 11.10
N VAL A 85 0.89 -5.89 12.11
CA VAL A 85 1.51 -6.25 13.41
C VAL A 85 1.26 -7.72 13.66
N GLY A 86 2.33 -8.51 13.73
CA GLY A 86 2.24 -9.96 13.67
C GLY A 86 1.58 -10.39 12.36
N ASP A 87 0.45 -11.09 12.47
CA ASP A 87 -0.34 -11.56 11.33
C ASP A 87 -1.58 -10.70 11.03
N THR A 88 -1.78 -9.60 11.76
CA THR A 88 -2.98 -8.76 11.65
C THR A 88 -2.69 -7.44 10.95
N TYR A 89 -3.58 -7.01 10.06
CA TYR A 89 -3.49 -5.73 9.35
C TYR A 89 -4.40 -4.69 10.00
N TYR A 90 -3.93 -3.46 10.03
CA TYR A 90 -4.61 -2.30 10.61
C TYR A 90 -4.41 -1.11 9.66
N ASP A 91 -5.44 -0.29 9.47
CA ASP A 91 -5.37 0.94 8.66
C ASP A 91 -5.62 2.17 9.53
N PRO A 92 -4.58 2.70 10.20
CA PRO A 92 -4.75 3.84 11.09
C PRO A 92 -5.19 5.11 10.38
N THR A 93 -4.85 5.27 9.10
CA THR A 93 -5.14 6.51 8.38
C THR A 93 -6.62 6.58 8.05
N LEU A 94 -7.19 5.53 7.44
CA LEU A 94 -8.62 5.54 7.15
C LEU A 94 -9.43 5.46 8.45
N GLU A 95 -9.04 4.62 9.41
CA GLU A 95 -9.84 4.45 10.63
C GLU A 95 -9.98 5.76 11.44
N ILE A 96 -8.92 6.56 11.55
CA ILE A 96 -8.99 7.88 12.22
C ILE A 96 -9.76 8.92 11.40
N VAL A 97 -9.62 8.90 10.07
CA VAL A 97 -10.17 9.96 9.21
C VAL A 97 -11.65 9.73 8.90
N VAL A 98 -12.05 8.49 8.66
CA VAL A 98 -13.41 8.14 8.22
C VAL A 98 -14.20 7.29 9.21
N GLY A 99 -13.54 6.73 10.25
CA GLY A 99 -14.18 5.80 11.19
C GLY A 99 -14.08 4.35 10.71
N GLN A 100 -15.14 3.56 10.90
CA GLN A 100 -15.13 2.13 10.56
C GLN A 100 -14.79 1.89 9.08
N THR A 101 -13.92 0.90 8.83
CA THR A 101 -13.38 0.54 7.50
C THR A 101 -13.81 -0.86 7.03
N ASP A 102 -14.75 -1.49 7.74
CA ASP A 102 -15.14 -2.89 7.58
C ASP A 102 -15.71 -3.24 6.18
N ASP A 103 -16.25 -2.24 5.48
CA ASP A 103 -16.84 -2.39 4.13
C ASP A 103 -15.82 -2.22 2.99
N ASN A 104 -14.54 -2.01 3.29
CA ASN A 104 -13.49 -1.82 2.29
C ASN A 104 -12.81 -3.14 1.92
N ASP A 105 -12.56 -3.35 0.62
CA ASP A 105 -11.72 -4.46 0.17
C ASP A 105 -10.24 -4.04 0.16
N TYR A 106 -9.36 -4.85 0.77
CA TYR A 106 -7.94 -4.58 0.81
C TYR A 106 -7.13 -5.65 0.07
N PHE A 107 -6.13 -5.18 -0.69
CA PHE A 107 -5.17 -6.03 -1.39
C PHE A 107 -3.74 -5.60 -1.06
N SER A 108 -3.02 -6.36 -0.23
CA SER A 108 -1.59 -6.11 0.00
C SER A 108 -0.76 -6.50 -1.22
N VAL A 109 0.24 -5.69 -1.53
CA VAL A 109 1.11 -5.87 -2.71
C VAL A 109 2.57 -6.00 -2.29
N MET A 110 3.05 -5.11 -1.43
CA MET A 110 4.40 -5.15 -0.88
C MET A 110 4.32 -4.96 0.64
N GLU A 111 5.10 -5.74 1.39
CA GLU A 111 5.28 -5.57 2.83
C GLU A 111 6.76 -5.34 3.11
N PHE A 112 7.04 -4.43 4.04
CA PHE A 112 8.40 -4.04 4.39
C PHE A 112 8.51 -3.99 5.91
N ASP A 113 9.54 -4.61 6.48
CA ASP A 113 10.03 -4.13 7.77
C ASP A 113 10.73 -2.75 7.61
N LEU A 114 11.27 -2.20 8.69
CA LEU A 114 11.88 -0.87 8.63
C LEU A 114 13.15 -0.83 7.76
N GLU A 115 13.95 -1.90 7.76
CA GLU A 115 15.17 -1.99 6.97
C GLU A 115 14.81 -2.13 5.48
N GLU A 116 13.88 -3.02 5.16
CA GLU A 116 13.34 -3.18 3.80
C GLU A 116 12.68 -1.89 3.28
N ALA A 117 12.02 -1.12 4.16
CA ALA A 117 11.45 0.16 3.77
C ALA A 117 12.55 1.18 3.42
N ILE A 118 13.64 1.22 4.19
CA ILE A 118 14.79 2.09 3.91
C ILE A 118 15.46 1.68 2.59
N ASP A 119 15.70 0.40 2.37
CA ASP A 119 16.26 -0.13 1.12
C ASP A 119 15.37 0.23 -0.09
N ALA A 120 14.05 0.12 0.08
CA ALA A 120 13.09 0.52 -0.94
C ALA A 120 13.21 2.02 -1.26
N MET A 121 13.32 2.88 -0.24
CA MET A 121 13.49 4.33 -0.40
C MET A 121 14.81 4.67 -1.11
N GLU A 122 15.91 4.02 -0.72
CA GLU A 122 17.22 4.20 -1.36
C GLU A 122 17.21 3.77 -2.83
N SER A 123 16.51 2.67 -3.15
CA SER A 123 16.43 2.14 -4.51
C SER A 123 15.80 3.07 -5.54
N VAL A 124 15.15 4.15 -5.08
CA VAL A 124 14.45 5.16 -5.90
C VAL A 124 14.92 6.58 -5.62
N ALA A 125 15.89 6.81 -4.74
CA ALA A 125 16.30 8.15 -4.32
C ALA A 125 16.72 9.04 -5.49
N ASP A 126 17.51 8.51 -6.44
CA ASP A 126 17.93 9.23 -7.64
C ASP A 126 16.73 9.67 -8.51
N TYR A 127 15.71 8.82 -8.60
CA TYR A 127 14.48 9.14 -9.33
C TYR A 127 13.67 10.22 -8.62
N MET A 128 13.71 10.24 -7.28
CA MET A 128 13.04 11.22 -6.43
C MET A 128 13.85 12.52 -6.23
N GLY A 129 14.91 12.73 -7.01
CA GLY A 129 15.72 13.96 -6.95
C GLY A 129 16.67 14.04 -5.74
N GLY A 130 16.99 12.89 -5.13
CA GLY A 130 17.87 12.79 -3.96
C GLY A 130 17.15 12.92 -2.61
N ASP A 131 15.83 13.12 -2.61
CA ASP A 131 15.00 13.17 -1.41
C ASP A 131 14.52 11.77 -1.00
N TYR A 132 14.35 11.59 0.31
CA TYR A 132 13.84 10.36 0.91
C TYR A 132 12.35 10.50 1.23
N TYR A 133 11.51 9.92 0.37
CA TYR A 133 10.08 9.78 0.61
C TYR A 133 9.75 8.35 1.05
N PRO A 134 8.73 8.13 1.89
CA PRO A 134 8.27 6.78 2.21
C PRO A 134 8.02 5.94 0.94
N PRO A 135 8.05 4.59 1.02
CA PRO A 135 7.72 3.77 -0.13
C PRO A 135 6.31 4.11 -0.64
N MET A 136 6.20 4.41 -1.94
CA MET A 136 4.96 4.78 -2.65
C MET A 136 4.92 4.08 -4.01
N PHE A 137 3.74 3.73 -4.52
CA PHE A 137 3.61 3.02 -5.80
C PHE A 137 4.27 3.76 -6.97
N ASP A 138 4.02 5.07 -7.08
CA ASP A 138 4.62 5.92 -8.11
C ASP A 138 6.15 5.81 -8.15
N ALA A 139 6.81 5.76 -6.99
CA ALA A 139 8.26 5.60 -6.91
C ALA A 139 8.68 4.14 -7.13
N MET A 140 7.98 3.18 -6.52
CA MET A 140 8.33 1.75 -6.55
C MET A 140 8.31 1.15 -7.95
N ARG A 141 7.57 1.73 -8.89
CA ARG A 141 7.62 1.36 -10.31
C ARG A 141 9.02 1.51 -10.93
N TYR A 142 9.83 2.44 -10.41
CA TYR A 142 11.19 2.70 -10.88
C TYR A 142 12.26 1.99 -10.06
N SER A 143 11.88 1.39 -8.92
CA SER A 143 12.79 0.61 -8.10
C SER A 143 13.30 -0.60 -8.85
N HIS A 144 14.62 -0.81 -8.83
CA HIS A 144 15.21 -2.03 -9.38
C HIS A 144 14.81 -3.29 -8.60
N LEU A 145 14.43 -3.12 -7.32
CA LEU A 145 13.95 -4.18 -6.44
C LEU A 145 12.49 -4.53 -6.76
N TYR A 146 11.61 -3.53 -6.93
CA TYR A 146 10.15 -3.74 -6.98
C TYR A 146 9.50 -3.56 -8.36
N LYS A 147 10.24 -3.15 -9.40
CA LYS A 147 9.68 -3.02 -10.76
C LYS A 147 8.99 -4.28 -11.31
N HIS A 148 9.34 -5.46 -10.79
CA HIS A 148 8.75 -6.74 -11.20
C HIS A 148 7.27 -6.86 -10.80
N VAL A 149 6.82 -6.09 -9.79
CA VAL A 149 5.42 -5.98 -9.36
C VAL A 149 4.53 -5.43 -10.48
N TYR A 150 5.11 -4.66 -11.39
CA TYR A 150 4.38 -3.95 -12.44
C TYR A 150 4.52 -4.65 -13.80
N LEU A 151 3.49 -4.49 -14.62
CA LEU A 151 3.52 -4.77 -16.04
C LEU A 151 4.55 -3.88 -16.73
N SER A 152 5.33 -4.46 -17.63
CA SER A 152 6.18 -3.70 -18.54
C SER A 152 5.32 -2.83 -19.46
N ARG A 153 5.91 -1.76 -19.99
CA ARG A 153 5.25 -0.88 -20.97
C ARG A 153 4.69 -1.65 -22.17
N ARG A 154 5.39 -2.71 -22.61
CA ARG A 154 4.92 -3.58 -23.70
C ARG A 154 3.69 -4.38 -23.31
N GLU A 155 3.65 -4.94 -22.10
CA GLU A 155 2.48 -5.66 -21.59
C GLU A 155 1.28 -4.73 -21.46
N GLN A 156 1.47 -3.55 -20.86
CA GLN A 156 0.41 -2.53 -20.77
C GLN A 156 -0.12 -2.14 -22.15
N MET A 157 0.76 -1.85 -23.12
CA MET A 157 0.34 -1.54 -24.49
C MET A 157 -0.42 -2.69 -25.17
N ASN A 158 -0.05 -3.94 -24.88
CA ASN A 158 -0.74 -5.10 -25.43
C ASN A 158 -2.15 -5.27 -24.85
N MET A 159 -2.38 -4.90 -23.59
CA MET A 159 -3.73 -4.88 -23.01
C MET A 159 -4.66 -3.93 -23.77
N PHE A 160 -4.18 -2.71 -24.07
CA PHE A 160 -4.95 -1.73 -24.86
C PHE A 160 -5.16 -2.15 -26.32
N LYS A 161 -4.21 -2.88 -26.91
CA LYS A 161 -4.33 -3.36 -28.31
C LYS A 161 -5.19 -4.62 -28.43
N GLY A 162 -5.19 -5.49 -27.42
CA GLY A 162 -5.95 -6.74 -27.39
C GLY A 162 -7.41 -6.54 -27.02
N GLN A 163 -7.74 -5.46 -26.30
CA GLN A 163 -9.11 -4.99 -26.13
C GLN A 163 -9.51 -4.16 -27.35
N SER A 164 -10.09 -4.82 -28.36
CA SER A 164 -11.03 -4.12 -29.24
C SER A 164 -12.13 -3.60 -28.33
N ILE A 165 -12.09 -2.31 -27.99
CA ILE A 165 -13.17 -1.67 -27.22
C ILE A 165 -14.39 -1.67 -28.13
N SER A 166 -15.19 -2.72 -28.08
CA SER A 166 -16.60 -2.62 -28.43
C SER A 166 -17.27 -1.89 -27.26
N LEU A 167 -17.39 -0.57 -27.42
CA LEU A 167 -18.32 0.26 -26.64
C LEU A 167 -19.76 -0.25 -26.86
#